data_AF-A0A6A6XZY8-F1
#
_entry.id   AF-A0A6A6XZY8-F1
#
_cell.length_a   1.000
_cell.length_b   1.000
_cell.length_c   1.000
_cell.angle_alpha   90.00
_cell.angle_beta   90.00
_cell.angle_gamma   90.00
#
_symmetry.space_group_name_H-M   'P 1'
#
loop_
_entity.id
_entity.type
_entity.pdbx_description
1 polymer ?
#
loop_
_entity_poly.entity_id
_entity_poly.type
_entity_poly.pdbx_seq_one_letter_code
_entity_poly.pdbx_strand_id
1 'polypeptide(L)'
;SSTWTYCGPLLPLTPSSLPASFDTWTNATFEPASALLPSLLPFVAYVNDFLKKAGLGNYWITVRATLPTNEYDTPRWHTDDLFFESPTSTEATSIVAPKSRWKLFSKTSTHNRRSSSVTPSDAPSALAPGTWKLCATLLGAPTLFLSPKTNSNALRVQSTAKSTASSKYAHPCTSTRCLGCATAANSVRQSLASTFDSLNFEVVSPAPGECCWFRLGAVEGAMHSEPNCSSNEGAQGRVFVNVVPGTEEQLKGLMGKWGMAFPRAWCVG
;
A
#
# COMPACT_ATOMS: atom_id res chain seq x y z
N SER A 1 15.82 5.52 4.87
CA SER A 1 15.18 4.49 4.03
C SER A 1 15.50 4.80 2.58
N SER A 2 15.50 3.79 1.71
CA SER A 2 15.80 3.93 0.30
C SER A 2 14.64 3.37 -0.53
N THR A 3 14.35 3.96 -1.68
CA THR A 3 13.18 3.63 -2.50
C THR A 3 13.53 3.60 -3.98
N TRP A 4 13.04 2.59 -4.68
CA TRP A 4 12.97 2.55 -6.14
C TRP A 4 11.52 2.52 -6.60
N THR A 5 11.23 3.27 -7.66
CA THR A 5 9.89 3.43 -8.19
C THR A 5 9.92 3.30 -9.71
N TYR A 6 8.92 2.61 -10.24
CA TYR A 6 8.66 2.52 -11.65
C TYR A 6 7.19 2.80 -11.94
N CYS A 7 6.94 3.66 -12.94
CA CYS A 7 5.62 3.94 -13.46
C CYS A 7 5.64 3.71 -14.98
N GLY A 8 4.91 2.72 -15.46
CA GLY A 8 5.01 2.29 -16.85
C GLY A 8 4.22 1.02 -17.18
N PRO A 9 4.45 0.46 -18.38
CA PRO A 9 4.00 -0.88 -18.76
C PRO A 9 4.49 -1.97 -17.81
N LEU A 10 3.81 -3.12 -17.76
CA LEU A 10 4.24 -4.26 -16.93
C LEU A 10 5.73 -4.60 -17.11
N LEU A 11 6.50 -4.66 -16.00
CA LEU A 11 7.93 -4.92 -16.06
C LEU A 11 8.21 -6.30 -16.67
N PRO A 12 9.32 -6.45 -17.41
CA PRO A 12 9.76 -7.75 -17.87
C PRO A 12 10.14 -8.66 -16.70
N LEU A 13 10.03 -9.97 -16.90
CA LEU A 13 10.32 -10.98 -15.88
C LEU A 13 11.77 -11.47 -15.90
N THR A 14 12.61 -10.85 -16.74
CA THR A 14 14.02 -11.17 -16.90
C THR A 14 14.89 -10.09 -16.23
N PRO A 15 15.85 -10.45 -15.35
CA PRO A 15 16.70 -9.49 -14.65
C PRO A 15 17.39 -8.50 -15.60
N SER A 16 17.93 -8.98 -16.72
CA SER A 16 18.65 -8.19 -17.72
C SER A 16 17.78 -7.16 -18.47
N SER A 17 16.46 -7.19 -18.25
CA SER A 17 15.51 -6.30 -18.90
C SER A 17 14.86 -5.32 -17.93
N LEU A 18 15.19 -5.39 -16.63
CA LEU A 18 14.75 -4.40 -15.66
C LEU A 18 15.40 -3.04 -15.97
N PRO A 19 14.77 -1.91 -15.58
CA PRO A 19 15.36 -0.60 -15.77
C PRO A 19 16.72 -0.49 -15.07
N ALA A 20 17.73 0.09 -15.72
CA ALA A 20 19.07 0.22 -15.14
C ALA A 20 19.09 0.95 -13.77
N SER A 21 18.12 1.83 -13.51
CA SER A 21 17.97 2.47 -12.19
C SER A 21 17.64 1.48 -11.07
N PHE A 22 17.07 0.32 -11.37
CA PHE A 22 16.84 -0.76 -10.41
C PHE A 22 18.18 -1.37 -9.98
N ASP A 23 19.07 -1.65 -10.92
CA ASP A 23 20.40 -2.18 -10.62
C ASP A 23 21.21 -1.17 -9.82
N THR A 24 21.21 0.10 -10.24
CA THR A 24 21.84 1.20 -9.49
C THR A 24 21.32 1.25 -8.06
N TRP A 25 20.00 1.22 -7.87
CA TRP A 25 19.38 1.27 -6.55
C TRP A 25 19.71 0.03 -5.71
N THR A 26 19.66 -1.16 -6.30
CA THR A 26 19.93 -2.42 -5.61
C THR A 26 21.38 -2.47 -5.14
N ASN A 27 22.34 -2.12 -6.01
CA ASN A 27 23.76 -2.06 -5.70
C ASN A 27 24.08 -1.04 -4.60
N ALA A 28 23.32 0.07 -4.54
CA ALA A 28 23.49 1.10 -3.52
C ALA A 28 22.79 0.77 -2.19
N THR A 29 21.83 -0.16 -2.19
CA THR A 29 20.93 -0.41 -1.03
C THR A 29 21.23 -1.75 -0.34
N PHE A 30 21.74 -2.76 -1.04
CA PHE A 30 21.93 -4.11 -0.51
C PHE A 30 23.36 -4.64 -0.72
N GLU A 31 23.92 -5.25 0.33
CA GLU A 31 25.21 -5.95 0.33
C GLU A 31 25.00 -7.48 0.30
N PRO A 32 25.56 -8.27 -0.64
CA PRO A 32 25.88 -7.98 -2.04
C PRO A 32 24.64 -8.07 -2.96
N ALA A 33 24.77 -7.47 -4.15
CA ALA A 33 23.71 -7.28 -5.15
C ALA A 33 23.08 -8.58 -5.70
N SER A 34 22.08 -9.15 -5.02
CA SER A 34 21.11 -10.10 -5.62
C SER A 34 20.04 -10.62 -4.65
N ALA A 35 20.12 -10.35 -3.34
CA ALA A 35 19.21 -10.97 -2.37
C ALA A 35 17.73 -10.64 -2.60
N LEU A 36 17.42 -9.52 -3.27
CA LEU A 36 16.04 -9.09 -3.50
C LEU A 36 15.37 -9.78 -4.70
N LEU A 37 16.11 -10.03 -5.79
CA LEU A 37 15.54 -10.54 -7.04
C LEU A 37 14.81 -11.89 -6.89
N PRO A 38 15.32 -12.87 -6.11
CA PRO A 38 14.62 -14.13 -5.85
C PRO A 38 13.24 -13.96 -5.22
N SER A 39 13.01 -12.89 -4.46
CA SER A 39 11.70 -12.58 -3.87
C SER A 39 10.88 -11.64 -4.74
N LEU A 40 11.52 -10.67 -5.41
CA LEU A 40 10.85 -9.65 -6.20
C LEU A 40 10.29 -10.20 -7.51
N LEU A 41 11.05 -11.01 -8.27
CA LEU A 41 10.61 -11.50 -9.57
C LEU A 41 9.38 -12.41 -9.50
N PRO A 42 9.27 -13.37 -8.55
CA PRO A 42 8.03 -14.13 -8.37
C PRO A 42 6.83 -13.23 -8.03
N PHE A 43 7.03 -12.21 -7.19
CA PHE A 43 5.98 -11.25 -6.88
C PHE A 43 5.56 -10.44 -8.11
N VAL A 44 6.51 -9.92 -8.90
CA VAL A 44 6.22 -9.18 -10.15
C VAL A 44 5.54 -10.09 -11.17
N ALA A 45 5.94 -11.36 -11.28
CA ALA A 45 5.27 -12.34 -12.14
C ALA A 45 3.80 -12.54 -11.74
N TYR A 46 3.54 -12.71 -10.45
CA TYR A 46 2.17 -12.80 -9.91
C TYR A 46 1.37 -11.53 -10.20
N VAL A 47 1.92 -10.34 -9.92
CA VAL A 47 1.26 -9.05 -10.17
C VAL A 47 0.95 -8.88 -11.65
N ASN A 48 1.90 -9.18 -12.54
CA ASN A 48 1.70 -9.06 -13.98
C ASN A 48 0.55 -9.96 -14.47
N ASP A 49 0.50 -11.21 -14.00
CA ASP A 49 -0.59 -12.14 -14.33
C ASP A 49 -1.94 -11.65 -13.77
N PHE A 50 -1.95 -11.18 -12.51
CA PHE A 50 -3.14 -10.63 -11.86
C PHE A 50 -3.69 -9.41 -12.59
N LEU A 51 -2.83 -8.46 -12.98
CA LEU A 51 -3.22 -7.24 -13.70
C LEU A 51 -3.68 -7.54 -15.13
N LYS A 52 -2.99 -8.43 -15.85
CA LYS A 52 -3.43 -8.85 -17.19
C LYS A 52 -4.83 -9.46 -17.17
N LYS A 53 -5.15 -10.27 -16.16
CA LYS A 53 -6.49 -10.84 -15.98
C LYS A 53 -7.56 -9.79 -15.66
N ALA A 54 -7.16 -8.69 -15.03
CA ALA A 54 -8.01 -7.52 -14.82
C ALA A 54 -8.09 -6.58 -16.06
N GLY A 55 -7.43 -6.92 -17.18
CA GLY A 55 -7.40 -6.08 -18.38
C GLY A 55 -6.45 -4.87 -18.27
N LEU A 56 -5.47 -4.91 -17.36
CA LEU A 56 -4.55 -3.81 -17.07
C LEU A 56 -3.13 -4.14 -17.55
N GLY A 57 -2.53 -3.19 -18.26
CA GLY A 57 -1.17 -3.31 -18.83
C GLY A 57 -0.16 -2.35 -18.22
N ASN A 58 -0.56 -1.50 -17.27
CA ASN A 58 0.30 -0.48 -16.67
C ASN A 58 0.09 -0.40 -15.16
N TYR A 59 1.13 0.06 -14.48
CA TYR A 59 1.16 0.17 -13.03
C TYR A 59 2.24 1.14 -12.55
N TRP A 60 2.05 1.59 -11.33
CA TRP A 60 3.06 2.24 -10.51
C TRP A 60 3.50 1.25 -9.43
N ILE A 61 4.74 0.78 -9.48
CA ILE A 61 5.35 -0.09 -8.47
C ILE A 61 6.41 0.68 -7.69
N THR A 62 6.34 0.60 -6.36
CA THR A 62 7.31 1.19 -5.44
C THR A 62 7.88 0.09 -4.57
N VAL A 63 9.21 -0.03 -4.55
CA VAL A 63 9.97 -0.87 -3.62
C VAL A 63 10.66 0.02 -2.61
N ARG A 64 10.41 -0.19 -1.32
CA ARG A 64 11.01 0.59 -0.22
C ARG A 64 11.77 -0.33 0.72
N ALA A 65 13.05 -0.03 0.91
CA ALA A 65 13.91 -0.63 1.92
C ALA A 65 14.06 0.30 3.13
N THR A 66 13.85 -0.23 4.32
CA THR A 66 13.87 0.53 5.59
C THR A 66 14.76 -0.20 6.58
N LEU A 67 15.74 0.50 7.14
CA LEU A 67 16.54 -0.01 8.26
C LEU A 67 15.68 -0.09 9.53
N PRO A 68 16.12 -0.85 10.56
CA PRO A 68 15.45 -0.83 11.86
C PRO A 68 15.28 0.60 12.36
N THR A 69 14.08 0.93 12.84
CA THR A 69 13.75 2.30 13.27
C THR A 69 12.60 2.32 14.26
N ASN A 70 12.69 3.25 15.21
CA ASN A 70 11.67 3.51 16.23
C ASN A 70 10.51 4.37 15.69
N GLU A 71 10.62 4.81 14.43
CA GLU A 71 9.63 5.65 13.77
C GLU A 71 8.21 5.01 13.75
N TYR A 72 8.17 3.68 13.79
CA TYR A 72 6.97 2.85 13.72
C TYR A 72 6.62 2.14 15.03
N ASP A 73 7.21 2.54 16.16
CA ASP A 73 6.91 1.93 17.47
C ASP A 73 5.45 2.11 17.88
N THR A 74 4.89 3.28 17.57
CA THR A 74 3.45 3.49 17.60
C THR A 74 2.88 3.19 16.23
N PRO A 75 1.87 2.30 16.12
CA PRO A 75 1.16 2.05 14.88
C PRO A 75 0.66 3.34 14.22
N ARG A 76 0.85 3.43 12.91
CA ARG A 76 0.43 4.54 12.06
C ARG A 76 -0.79 4.13 11.27
N TRP A 77 -1.88 3.86 11.98
CA TRP A 77 -3.13 3.47 11.33
C TRP A 77 -3.61 4.55 10.36
N HIS A 78 -3.76 4.18 9.09
CA HIS A 78 -4.23 5.07 8.04
C HIS A 78 -4.96 4.29 6.95
N THR A 79 -5.57 5.06 6.06
CA THR A 79 -6.12 4.60 4.78
C THR A 79 -5.45 5.44 3.71
N ASP A 80 -5.18 4.86 2.55
CA ASP A 80 -4.74 5.67 1.42
C ASP A 80 -5.92 6.37 0.77
N ASP A 81 -5.62 7.50 0.14
CA ASP A 81 -6.56 8.20 -0.73
C ASP A 81 -6.62 7.54 -2.12
N LEU A 82 -7.59 7.98 -2.92
CA LEU A 82 -7.74 7.52 -4.29
C LEU A 82 -6.67 8.16 -5.18
N PHE A 83 -5.92 7.35 -5.92
CA PHE A 83 -4.72 7.82 -6.64
C PHE A 83 -5.03 8.73 -7.84
N PHE A 84 -6.18 8.52 -8.49
CA PHE A 84 -6.52 9.21 -9.74
C PHE A 84 -7.68 10.20 -9.58
N GLU A 85 -8.16 10.46 -8.36
CA GLU A 85 -9.14 11.51 -8.16
C GLU A 85 -8.55 12.89 -8.50
N SER A 86 -9.36 13.69 -9.19
CA SER A 86 -9.06 15.10 -9.40
C SER A 86 -9.42 15.86 -8.13
N PRO A 87 -8.61 16.85 -7.70
CA PRO A 87 -8.90 17.66 -6.52
C PRO A 87 -10.18 18.51 -6.64
N THR A 88 -10.90 18.46 -7.77
CA THR A 88 -12.12 19.21 -8.05
C THR A 88 -13.42 18.43 -7.81
N SER A 89 -13.39 17.15 -7.47
CA SER A 89 -14.62 16.38 -7.21
C SER A 89 -15.15 16.54 -5.79
N THR A 90 -15.43 17.78 -5.40
CA THR A 90 -16.46 18.08 -4.39
C THR A 90 -17.82 17.99 -5.07
N GLU A 91 -18.30 16.78 -5.36
CA GLU A 91 -19.72 16.54 -5.56
C GLU A 91 -20.02 15.05 -5.37
N ALA A 92 -20.77 14.79 -4.30
CA ALA A 92 -21.31 13.50 -3.98
C ALA A 92 -22.25 13.03 -5.10
N THR A 93 -21.74 12.21 -6.02
CA THR A 93 -22.59 11.36 -6.83
C THR A 93 -22.56 9.95 -6.23
N SER A 94 -23.69 9.62 -5.62
CA SER A 94 -24.02 8.32 -5.06
C SER A 94 -23.88 7.24 -6.15
N ILE A 95 -22.70 6.63 -6.26
CA ILE A 95 -22.55 5.35 -6.93
C ILE A 95 -22.97 4.31 -5.89
N VAL A 96 -24.11 3.67 -6.15
CA VAL A 96 -24.61 2.52 -5.39
C VAL A 96 -23.48 1.51 -5.25
N ALA A 97 -22.87 1.46 -4.06
CA ALA A 97 -21.79 0.53 -3.76
C ALA A 97 -22.36 -0.91 -3.83
N PRO A 98 -21.83 -1.80 -4.68
CA PRO A 98 -22.18 -3.20 -4.58
C PRO A 98 -21.65 -3.72 -3.26
N LYS A 99 -22.57 -4.17 -2.39
CA LYS A 99 -22.27 -4.85 -1.12
C LYS A 99 -21.38 -6.07 -1.41
N SER A 100 -20.06 -5.91 -1.30
CA SER A 100 -19.10 -6.99 -1.51
C SER A 100 -18.43 -7.37 -0.19
N ARG A 101 -18.51 -8.66 0.11
CA ARG A 101 -17.98 -9.31 1.30
C ARG A 101 -16.53 -9.70 0.99
N TRP A 102 -15.56 -8.89 1.44
CA TRP A 102 -14.14 -9.11 1.14
C TRP A 102 -13.56 -10.29 1.95
N LYS A 103 -12.71 -11.11 1.31
CA LYS A 103 -11.94 -12.20 1.93
C LYS A 103 -10.46 -11.86 1.89
N LEU A 104 -9.79 -11.92 3.04
CA LEU A 104 -8.33 -11.95 3.15
C LEU A 104 -7.86 -13.32 2.66
N PHE A 105 -7.04 -13.36 1.62
CA PHE A 105 -6.49 -14.60 1.08
C PHE A 105 -5.20 -14.94 1.82
N SER A 106 -5.22 -16.04 2.56
CA SER A 106 -4.01 -16.76 2.99
C SER A 106 -4.01 -18.16 2.37
N LYS A 107 -2.85 -18.65 1.95
CA LYS A 107 -2.59 -20.05 1.61
C LYS A 107 -1.22 -20.44 2.16
N THR A 108 -1.23 -21.30 3.17
CA THR A 108 -0.27 -22.41 3.23
C THR A 108 -0.98 -23.71 3.60
N SER A 109 -0.58 -24.76 2.89
CA SER A 109 -1.12 -26.11 2.91
C SER A 109 -0.55 -26.91 4.09
N THR A 110 -1.38 -27.69 4.79
CA THR A 110 -1.20 -29.15 4.92
C THR A 110 -2.42 -29.79 5.59
N HIS A 111 -2.88 -30.88 4.97
CA HIS A 111 -3.88 -31.87 5.40
C HIS A 111 -5.37 -31.48 5.60
N ASN A 112 -6.10 -31.75 4.51
CA ASN A 112 -7.32 -32.57 4.48
C ASN A 112 -8.60 -32.02 5.15
N ARG A 113 -9.36 -31.21 4.39
CA ARG A 113 -10.79 -31.42 4.05
C ARG A 113 -11.32 -30.24 3.21
N ARG A 114 -11.82 -30.55 2.00
CA ARG A 114 -12.65 -29.70 1.11
C ARG A 114 -12.23 -28.21 1.03
N SER A 115 -11.12 -27.94 0.33
CA SER A 115 -10.73 -26.58 -0.06
C SER A 115 -11.20 -26.32 -1.50
N SER A 116 -12.15 -25.40 -1.67
CA SER A 116 -12.41 -24.78 -2.97
C SER A 116 -11.21 -23.91 -3.31
N SER A 117 -10.36 -24.42 -4.21
CA SER A 117 -9.25 -23.71 -4.81
C SER A 117 -9.77 -22.47 -5.55
N VAL A 118 -9.57 -21.28 -4.98
CA VAL A 118 -9.78 -20.04 -5.75
C VAL A 118 -8.62 -19.92 -6.74
N THR A 119 -8.99 -19.95 -8.02
CA THR A 119 -8.16 -19.72 -9.20
C THR A 119 -7.96 -18.21 -9.44
N PRO A 120 -7.00 -17.80 -10.27
CA PRO A 120 -6.79 -16.40 -10.69
C PRO A 120 -7.99 -15.70 -11.39
N SER A 121 -9.16 -16.34 -11.46
CA SER A 121 -10.40 -15.84 -12.06
C SER A 121 -11.09 -14.75 -11.24
N ASP A 122 -10.63 -14.50 -10.01
CA ASP A 122 -11.25 -13.52 -9.09
C ASP A 122 -10.59 -12.14 -9.15
N ALA A 123 -9.77 -11.87 -10.19
CA ALA A 123 -9.32 -10.52 -10.48
C ALA A 123 -10.57 -9.63 -10.60
N PRO A 124 -10.63 -8.47 -9.92
CA PRO A 124 -11.82 -7.65 -9.91
C PRO A 124 -11.99 -6.95 -11.26
N SER A 125 -12.46 -7.66 -12.27
CA SER A 125 -12.80 -7.10 -13.59
C SER A 125 -13.84 -5.97 -13.48
N ALA A 126 -14.56 -5.89 -12.35
CA ALA A 126 -15.55 -4.87 -12.04
C ALA A 126 -15.02 -3.64 -11.27
N LEU A 127 -13.76 -3.60 -10.83
CA LEU A 127 -13.26 -2.48 -10.02
C LEU A 127 -12.44 -1.49 -10.83
N ALA A 128 -12.86 -0.23 -10.78
CA ALA A 128 -12.16 0.85 -11.44
C ALA A 128 -10.70 0.94 -10.95
N PRO A 129 -9.71 1.04 -11.86
CA PRO A 129 -8.32 1.26 -11.49
C PRO A 129 -8.16 2.51 -10.62
N GLY A 130 -7.20 2.47 -9.68
CA GLY A 130 -6.98 3.55 -8.70
C GLY A 130 -7.90 3.53 -7.48
N THR A 131 -8.87 2.60 -7.41
CA THR A 131 -9.70 2.37 -6.21
C THR A 131 -9.17 1.26 -5.30
N TRP A 132 -8.06 0.64 -5.69
CA TRP A 132 -7.43 -0.47 -5.00
C TRP A 132 -5.93 -0.50 -5.32
N LYS A 133 -5.13 -1.14 -4.44
CA LYS A 133 -3.70 -1.38 -4.66
C LYS A 133 -3.31 -2.77 -4.15
N LEU A 134 -2.17 -3.29 -4.60
CA LEU A 134 -1.54 -4.47 -4.02
C LEU A 134 -0.34 -4.10 -3.18
N CYS A 135 -0.06 -4.85 -2.14
CA CYS A 135 1.21 -4.74 -1.43
C CYS A 135 1.72 -6.09 -0.92
N ALA A 136 3.04 -6.20 -0.78
CA ALA A 136 3.69 -7.34 -0.15
C ALA A 136 4.86 -6.85 0.71
N THR A 137 5.25 -7.67 1.67
CA THR A 137 6.52 -7.51 2.37
C THR A 137 7.43 -8.65 1.94
N LEU A 138 8.53 -8.33 1.25
CA LEU A 138 9.47 -9.31 0.74
C LEU A 138 10.52 -9.71 1.79
N LEU A 139 10.78 -8.83 2.75
CA LEU A 139 11.67 -9.05 3.88
C LEU A 139 11.18 -8.25 5.10
N GLY A 140 11.30 -8.84 6.29
CA GLY A 140 10.90 -8.23 7.55
C GLY A 140 9.41 -8.40 7.86
N ALA A 141 8.95 -7.72 8.91
CA ALA A 141 7.58 -7.83 9.40
C ALA A 141 6.53 -7.35 8.37
N PRO A 142 5.38 -8.05 8.24
CA PRO A 142 4.35 -7.71 7.25
C PRO A 142 3.56 -6.45 7.63
N THR A 143 2.92 -5.84 6.64
CA THR A 143 1.95 -4.76 6.88
C THR A 143 0.81 -5.26 7.76
N LEU A 144 0.41 -4.45 8.73
CA LEU A 144 -0.72 -4.74 9.61
C LEU A 144 -2.00 -4.15 9.04
N PHE A 145 -3.10 -4.89 9.12
CA PHE A 145 -4.43 -4.44 8.72
C PHE A 145 -5.39 -4.62 9.88
N LEU A 146 -6.37 -3.74 10.03
CA LEU A 146 -7.53 -4.06 10.86
C LEU A 146 -8.45 -5.02 10.11
N SER A 147 -9.06 -5.95 10.85
CA SER A 147 -9.96 -6.95 10.31
C SER A 147 -11.07 -6.32 9.46
N PRO A 148 -11.38 -6.88 8.27
CA PRO A 148 -12.46 -6.39 7.43
C PRO A 148 -13.81 -6.34 8.14
N LYS A 149 -14.01 -7.20 9.15
CA LYS A 149 -15.24 -7.25 9.98
C LYS A 149 -15.49 -5.92 10.71
N THR A 150 -14.44 -5.18 11.03
CA THR A 150 -14.49 -3.94 11.79
C THR A 150 -14.14 -2.71 10.97
N ASN A 151 -13.96 -2.83 9.64
CA ASN A 151 -13.43 -1.73 8.82
C ASN A 151 -14.34 -0.49 8.84
N SER A 152 -15.67 -0.66 8.77
CA SER A 152 -16.61 0.47 8.84
C SER A 152 -16.50 1.24 10.17
N ASN A 153 -16.32 0.52 11.28
CA ASN A 153 -16.07 1.13 12.59
C ASN A 153 -14.70 1.82 12.62
N ALA A 154 -13.67 1.21 12.04
CA ALA A 154 -12.33 1.80 11.96
C ALA A 154 -12.33 3.12 11.17
N LEU A 155 -13.03 3.16 10.04
CA LEU A 155 -13.21 4.36 9.23
C LEU A 155 -13.96 5.46 9.99
N ARG A 156 -15.00 5.10 10.75
CA ARG A 156 -15.71 6.05 11.62
C ARG A 156 -14.77 6.63 12.68
N VAL A 157 -13.99 5.79 13.36
CA VAL A 157 -13.01 6.25 14.37
C VAL A 157 -11.97 7.18 13.73
N GLN A 158 -11.46 6.84 12.54
CA GLN A 158 -10.53 7.69 11.80
C GLN A 158 -11.14 9.04 11.42
N SER A 159 -12.38 9.05 10.91
CA SER A 159 -13.10 10.27 10.56
C SER A 159 -13.33 11.17 11.77
N THR A 160 -13.71 10.59 12.91
CA THR A 160 -13.84 11.31 14.18
C THR A 160 -12.49 11.88 14.63
N ALA A 161 -11.43 11.08 14.65
CA ALA A 161 -10.09 11.54 15.05
C ALA A 161 -9.58 12.67 14.16
N LYS A 162 -9.73 12.55 12.83
CA LYS A 162 -9.40 13.59 11.85
C LYS A 162 -10.20 14.86 12.12
N SER A 163 -11.52 14.76 12.29
CA SER A 163 -12.39 15.91 12.59
C SER A 163 -11.99 16.61 13.88
N THR A 164 -11.75 15.87 14.96
CA THR A 164 -11.30 16.42 16.25
C THR A 164 -9.96 17.14 16.12
N ALA A 165 -8.99 16.54 15.43
CA ALA A 165 -7.68 17.17 15.22
C ALA A 165 -7.80 18.43 14.36
N SER A 166 -8.58 18.39 13.28
CA SER A 166 -8.83 19.55 12.41
C SER A 166 -9.46 20.72 13.16
N SER A 167 -10.43 20.46 14.06
CA SER A 167 -11.02 21.52 14.88
C SER A 167 -10.05 22.06 15.93
N LYS A 168 -9.26 21.19 16.57
CA LYS A 168 -8.33 21.57 17.64
C LYS A 168 -7.11 22.35 17.14
N TYR A 169 -6.61 21.99 15.95
CA TYR A 169 -5.41 22.55 15.35
C TYR A 169 -5.72 23.32 14.06
N ALA A 170 -6.90 23.93 13.97
CA ALA A 170 -7.30 24.72 12.80
C ALA A 170 -6.32 25.87 12.57
N HIS A 171 -5.69 25.91 11.39
CA HIS A 171 -4.81 27.00 10.99
C HIS A 171 -4.74 27.12 9.46
N PRO A 172 -4.54 28.33 8.91
CA PRO A 172 -4.21 28.50 7.50
C PRO A 172 -2.84 27.91 7.20
N CYS A 173 -2.75 27.01 6.22
CA CYS A 173 -1.49 26.37 5.86
C CYS A 173 -1.38 26.15 4.36
N THR A 174 -0.25 26.56 3.79
CA THR A 174 0.17 26.23 2.42
C THR A 174 1.46 25.40 2.40
N SER A 175 2.07 25.15 3.56
CA SER A 175 3.36 24.47 3.68
C SER A 175 3.19 23.00 4.06
N THR A 176 3.83 22.12 3.27
CA THR A 176 3.91 20.68 3.55
C THR A 176 4.76 20.35 4.78
N ARG A 177 5.54 21.31 5.30
CA ARG A 177 6.37 21.17 6.51
C ARG A 177 5.83 21.95 7.70
N CYS A 178 4.55 22.33 7.67
CA CYS A 178 3.96 23.09 8.76
C CYS A 178 3.92 22.28 10.06
N LEU A 179 4.44 22.87 11.14
CA LEU A 179 4.41 22.29 12.47
C LEU A 179 2.98 22.04 12.97
N GLY A 180 2.03 22.92 12.62
CA GLY A 180 0.62 22.74 12.94
C GLY A 180 0.02 21.49 12.27
N CYS A 181 0.28 21.30 10.97
CA CYS A 181 -0.14 20.09 10.25
C CYS A 181 0.52 18.83 10.79
N ALA A 182 1.82 18.89 11.10
CA ALA A 182 2.55 17.77 11.70
C ALA A 182 1.97 17.40 13.08
N THR A 183 1.64 18.41 13.91
CA THR A 183 1.02 18.22 15.22
C THR A 183 -0.37 17.61 15.10
N ALA A 184 -1.19 18.10 14.17
CA ALA A 184 -2.51 17.54 13.90
C ALA A 184 -2.42 16.08 13.45
N ALA A 185 -1.55 15.77 12.49
CA ALA A 185 -1.32 14.41 12.01
C ALA A 185 -0.84 13.48 13.13
N ASN A 186 0.09 13.93 13.98
CA ASN A 186 0.54 13.16 15.13
C ASN A 186 -0.57 12.94 16.16
N SER A 187 -1.43 13.94 16.40
CA SER A 187 -2.59 13.80 17.28
C SER A 187 -3.59 12.75 16.76
N VAL A 188 -3.82 12.70 15.44
CA VAL A 188 -4.65 11.65 14.81
C VAL A 188 -3.98 10.29 15.01
N ARG A 189 -2.69 10.17 14.72
CA ARG A 189 -1.92 8.92 14.91
C ARG A 189 -2.05 8.38 16.34
N GLN A 190 -1.83 9.22 17.35
CA GLN A 190 -1.94 8.82 18.75
C GLN A 190 -3.37 8.41 19.12
N SER A 191 -4.37 9.17 18.69
CA SER A 191 -5.78 8.86 18.94
C SER A 191 -6.18 7.52 18.33
N LEU A 192 -5.78 7.25 17.08
CA LEU A 192 -6.09 5.99 16.42
C LEU A 192 -5.40 4.80 17.09
N ALA A 193 -4.10 4.92 17.39
CA ALA A 193 -3.36 3.85 18.08
C ALA A 193 -4.00 3.50 19.42
N SER A 194 -4.30 4.51 20.26
CA SER A 194 -4.94 4.30 21.55
C SER A 194 -6.37 3.76 21.43
N THR A 195 -7.15 4.25 20.47
CA THR A 195 -8.56 3.85 20.33
C THR A 195 -8.67 2.42 19.83
N PHE A 196 -7.88 2.03 18.82
CA PHE A 196 -7.93 0.66 18.30
C PHE A 196 -7.40 -0.37 19.30
N ASP A 197 -6.39 0.00 20.09
CA ASP A 197 -5.88 -0.83 21.19
C ASP A 197 -6.94 -1.00 22.30
N SER A 198 -7.48 0.11 22.82
CA SER A 198 -8.50 0.08 23.90
C SER A 198 -9.80 -0.61 23.51
N LEU A 199 -10.20 -0.53 22.24
CA LEU A 199 -11.38 -1.23 21.71
C LEU A 199 -11.06 -2.64 21.21
N ASN A 200 -9.81 -3.10 21.36
CA ASN A 200 -9.34 -4.44 20.98
C ASN A 200 -9.72 -4.82 19.54
N PHE A 201 -9.42 -3.93 18.59
CA PHE A 201 -9.65 -4.22 17.17
C PHE A 201 -8.78 -5.41 16.74
N GLU A 202 -9.38 -6.38 16.05
CA GLU A 202 -8.65 -7.52 15.49
C GLU A 202 -7.65 -7.04 14.43
N VAL A 203 -6.37 -7.30 14.66
CA VAL A 203 -5.28 -7.03 13.71
C VAL A 203 -4.95 -8.30 12.94
N VAL A 204 -4.86 -8.18 11.62
CA VAL A 204 -4.49 -9.27 10.70
C VAL A 204 -3.32 -8.84 9.84
N SER A 205 -2.52 -9.80 9.39
CA SER A 205 -1.40 -9.53 8.47
C SER A 205 -1.19 -10.71 7.51
N PRO A 206 -0.64 -10.46 6.31
CA PRO A 206 -0.22 -11.53 5.41
C PRO A 206 0.82 -12.45 6.03
N ALA A 207 0.73 -13.75 5.73
CA ALA A 207 1.81 -14.67 6.05
C ALA A 207 3.02 -14.45 5.11
N PRO A 208 4.22 -14.97 5.46
CA PRO A 208 5.37 -14.93 4.56
C PRO A 208 5.06 -15.52 3.18
N GLY A 209 5.42 -14.78 2.13
CA GLY A 209 5.14 -15.17 0.74
C GLY A 209 3.76 -14.76 0.22
N GLU A 210 2.91 -14.17 1.06
CA GLU A 210 1.59 -13.66 0.67
C GLU A 210 1.64 -12.16 0.33
N CYS A 211 0.70 -11.74 -0.50
CA CYS A 211 0.44 -10.32 -0.76
C CYS A 211 -1.01 -9.96 -0.44
N CYS A 212 -1.24 -8.72 -0.05
CA CYS A 212 -2.57 -8.16 0.07
C CYS A 212 -2.93 -7.40 -1.20
N TRP A 213 -4.21 -7.41 -1.53
CA TRP A 213 -4.84 -6.36 -2.32
C TRP A 213 -5.99 -5.79 -1.52
N PHE A 214 -6.20 -4.48 -1.62
CA PHE A 214 -7.21 -3.81 -0.80
C PHE A 214 -7.70 -2.51 -1.42
N ARG A 215 -8.88 -2.10 -0.97
CA ARG A 215 -9.56 -0.87 -1.38
C ARG A 215 -8.92 0.37 -0.77
N LEU A 216 -9.11 1.50 -1.45
CA LEU A 216 -8.61 2.81 -1.07
C LEU A 216 -9.77 3.79 -0.84
N GLY A 217 -9.44 4.98 -0.37
CA GLY A 217 -10.36 6.08 -0.14
C GLY A 217 -11.00 6.05 1.24
N ALA A 218 -11.66 7.16 1.58
CA ALA A 218 -12.21 7.37 2.93
C ALA A 218 -13.42 6.48 3.26
N VAL A 219 -14.06 5.88 2.26
CA VAL A 219 -15.33 5.12 2.43
C VAL A 219 -15.11 3.61 2.51
N GLU A 220 -14.21 3.07 1.68
CA GLU A 220 -13.95 1.63 1.60
C GLU A 220 -12.49 1.28 1.90
N GLY A 221 -11.63 2.27 2.16
CA GLY A 221 -10.21 2.08 2.39
C GLY A 221 -9.92 1.09 3.50
N ALA A 222 -8.98 0.17 3.26
CA ALA A 222 -8.52 -0.71 4.32
C ALA A 222 -7.65 0.05 5.32
N MET A 223 -8.03 0.00 6.60
CA MET A 223 -7.22 0.55 7.69
C MET A 223 -5.97 -0.30 7.89
N HIS A 224 -4.79 0.30 7.73
CA HIS A 224 -3.53 -0.41 7.80
C HIS A 224 -2.42 0.43 8.44
N SER A 225 -1.35 -0.25 8.85
CA SER A 225 -0.17 0.35 9.49
C SER A 225 1.08 -0.42 9.10
N GLU A 226 2.22 0.26 9.04
CA GLU A 226 3.51 -0.40 9.14
C GLU A 226 3.61 -1.16 10.48
N PRO A 227 4.32 -2.30 10.51
CA PRO A 227 4.62 -2.99 11.76
C PRO A 227 5.67 -2.22 12.56
N ASN A 228 5.84 -2.63 13.82
CA ASN A 228 6.99 -2.19 14.60
C ASN A 228 8.28 -2.66 13.92
N CYS A 229 9.16 -1.71 13.59
CA CYS A 229 10.43 -1.95 12.89
C CYS A 229 11.65 -1.85 13.81
N SER A 230 11.48 -1.70 15.13
CA SER A 230 12.57 -1.64 16.12
C SER A 230 12.73 -2.93 16.93
N SER A 231 11.70 -3.79 16.93
CA SER A 231 11.68 -5.06 17.65
C SER A 231 12.61 -6.12 17.02
N ASN A 232 12.76 -7.27 17.67
CA ASN A 232 13.57 -8.40 17.17
C ASN A 232 13.16 -8.85 15.74
N GLU A 233 11.90 -8.68 15.35
CA GLU A 233 11.44 -8.97 13.98
C GLU A 233 11.79 -7.85 12.98
N GLY A 234 11.93 -6.61 13.46
CA GLY A 234 12.39 -5.44 12.70
C GLY A 234 13.91 -5.30 12.65
N ALA A 235 14.66 -6.08 13.43
CA ALA A 235 16.11 -5.98 13.57
C ALA A 235 16.90 -6.20 12.26
N GLN A 236 16.29 -6.86 11.27
CA GLN A 236 16.88 -7.08 9.94
C GLN A 236 16.47 -6.01 8.90
N GLY A 237 15.69 -5.01 9.30
CA GLY A 237 15.06 -4.06 8.38
C GLY A 237 13.85 -4.67 7.66
N ARG A 238 13.31 -3.91 6.70
CA ARG A 238 12.08 -4.25 5.98
C ARG A 238 12.14 -3.85 4.52
N VAL A 239 11.75 -4.76 3.62
CA VAL A 239 11.55 -4.48 2.20
C VAL A 239 10.07 -4.63 1.85
N PHE A 240 9.43 -3.50 1.57
CA PHE A 240 8.01 -3.40 1.26
C PHE A 240 7.82 -3.04 -0.21
N VAL A 241 6.83 -3.67 -0.85
CA VAL A 241 6.45 -3.38 -2.23
C VAL A 241 4.99 -3.00 -2.29
N ASN A 242 4.69 -1.92 -3.01
CA ASN A 242 3.34 -1.47 -3.29
C ASN A 242 3.13 -1.31 -4.80
N VAL A 243 1.96 -1.70 -5.28
CA VAL A 243 1.57 -1.66 -6.69
C VAL A 243 0.22 -0.95 -6.81
N VAL A 244 0.21 0.17 -7.53
CA VAL A 244 -1.00 0.90 -7.90
C VAL A 244 -1.27 0.69 -9.38
N PRO A 245 -2.31 -0.05 -9.75
CA PRO A 245 -2.66 -0.27 -11.14
C PRO A 245 -3.45 0.92 -11.70
N GLY A 246 -3.26 1.22 -12.98
CA GLY A 246 -3.92 2.33 -13.66
C GLY A 246 -3.87 2.19 -15.18
N THR A 247 -4.72 2.93 -15.89
CA THR A 247 -4.56 3.09 -17.34
C THR A 247 -3.34 3.96 -17.64
N GLU A 248 -2.87 3.93 -18.89
CA GLU A 248 -1.77 4.78 -19.32
C GLU A 248 -2.09 6.27 -19.13
N GLU A 249 -3.32 6.69 -19.43
CA GLU A 249 -3.80 8.07 -19.28
C GLU A 249 -3.82 8.50 -17.82
N GLN A 250 -4.32 7.64 -16.93
CA GLN A 250 -4.36 7.90 -15.48
C GLN A 250 -2.95 8.08 -14.91
N LEU A 251 -2.02 7.21 -15.30
CA LEU A 251 -0.62 7.26 -14.84
C LEU A 251 0.13 8.45 -15.44
N LYS A 252 -0.10 8.79 -16.71
CA LYS A 252 0.40 10.03 -17.33
C LYS A 252 -0.09 11.27 -16.59
N GLY A 253 -1.39 11.33 -16.29
CA GLY A 253 -1.99 12.42 -15.52
C GLY A 253 -1.38 12.56 -14.12
N LEU A 254 -1.20 11.44 -13.42
CA LEU A 254 -0.57 11.40 -12.10
C LEU A 254 0.89 11.89 -12.16
N MET A 255 1.69 11.40 -13.10
CA MET A 255 3.08 11.81 -13.28
C MET A 255 3.22 13.28 -13.69
N GLY A 256 2.30 13.77 -14.53
CA GLY A 256 2.23 15.16 -14.96
C GLY A 256 2.07 16.14 -13.80
N LYS A 257 1.32 15.77 -12.75
CA LYS A 257 1.19 16.59 -11.51
C LYS A 257 2.54 16.84 -10.83
N TRP A 258 3.52 15.96 -11.04
CA TRP A 258 4.88 16.08 -10.49
C TRP A 258 5.93 16.48 -11.54
N GLY A 259 5.49 16.93 -12.73
CA GLY A 259 6.40 17.32 -13.82
C GLY A 259 7.22 16.16 -14.40
N MET A 260 6.73 14.92 -14.25
CA MET A 260 7.41 13.72 -14.74
C MET A 260 6.75 13.19 -16.01
N ALA A 261 7.56 12.61 -16.90
CA ALA A 261 7.10 11.96 -18.14
C ALA A 261 6.96 10.45 -17.95
N PHE A 262 5.91 9.87 -18.54
CA PHE A 262 5.66 8.42 -18.59
C PHE A 262 6.30 7.78 -19.85
N PRO A 263 6.85 6.55 -19.77
CA PRO A 263 7.16 5.79 -18.56
C PRO A 263 8.42 6.31 -17.88
N ARG A 264 8.58 6.02 -16.58
CA ARG A 264 9.79 6.41 -15.83
C ARG A 264 10.14 5.39 -14.76
N ALA A 265 11.44 5.19 -14.58
CA ALA A 265 12.02 4.51 -13.43
C ALA A 265 12.96 5.48 -12.71
N TRP A 266 12.90 5.54 -11.39
CA TRP A 266 13.78 6.39 -10.59
C TRP A 266 13.97 5.81 -9.19
N CYS A 267 15.00 6.27 -8.51
CA CYS A 267 15.27 5.91 -7.13
C CYS A 267 15.65 7.14 -6.31
N VAL A 268 15.39 7.06 -5.02
CA VAL A 268 15.78 8.04 -4.00
C VAL A 268 16.28 7.26 -2.80
N GLY A 269 17.44 7.63 -2.25
CA GLY A 269 18.06 6.95 -1.12
C GLY A 269 18.85 7.94 -0.29
#